data_AF-A0A7W1RMR9-F1
#
_entry.id   AF-A0A7W1RMR9-F1
#
_cell.length_a   1.000
_cell.length_b   1.000
_cell.length_c   1.000
_cell.angle_alpha   90.00
_cell.angle_beta   90.00
_cell.angle_gamma   90.00
#
_symmetry.space_group_name_H-M   'P 1'
#
loop_
_entity.id
_entity.type
_entity.pdbx_description
1 polymer ?
#
loop_
_entity_poly.entity_id
_entity_poly.type
_entity_poly.pdbx_seq_one_letter_code
_entity_poly.pdbx_strand_id
1 'polypeptide(L)' 'MSAAKSRVLLGMSGGVDSSVAGYLLREEGYDVVGVTMKVWPQDCISRAEDKCCGPQAVADARNVAHSLGIPHYVVDEAD' A
#
# COMPACT_ATOMS: atom_id res chain seq x y z
N MET A 1 -11.23 -16.02 20.31
CA MET A 1 -10.96 -14.91 19.37
C MET A 1 -12.12 -14.89 18.38
N SER A 2 -12.75 -13.73 18.17
CA SER A 2 -13.75 -13.58 17.10
C SER A 2 -13.07 -13.86 15.77
N ALA A 3 -13.74 -14.56 14.85
CA ALA A 3 -13.27 -14.65 13.47
C ALA A 3 -13.11 -13.22 12.93
N ALA A 4 -11.99 -12.95 12.23
CA ALA A 4 -11.84 -11.71 11.50
C ALA A 4 -13.02 -11.56 10.52
N LYS A 5 -13.43 -10.33 10.23
CA LYS A 5 -14.35 -10.07 9.11
C LYS A 5 -13.70 -10.54 7.80
N SER A 6 -14.45 -10.46 6.69
CA SER A 6 -13.95 -10.83 5.35
C SER A 6 -12.56 -10.26 5.06
N ARG A 7 -11.76 -10.98 4.25
CA ARG A 7 -10.44 -10.49 3.84
C ARG A 7 -10.56 -9.33 2.84
N VAL A 8 -9.77 -8.27 3.04
CA VAL A 8 -9.73 -7.08 2.19
C VAL A 8 -8.34 -6.93 1.58
N LEU A 9 -8.28 -6.86 0.25
CA LEU A 9 -7.08 -6.45 -0.48
C LEU A 9 -7.13 -4.94 -0.68
N LEU A 10 -6.16 -4.21 -0.12
CA LEU A 10 -6.11 -2.76 -0.12
C LEU A 10 -4.99 -2.25 -1.02
N GLY A 11 -5.33 -1.45 -2.03
CA GLY A 11 -4.35 -0.67 -2.79
C GLY A 11 -3.70 0.41 -1.91
N MET A 12 -2.38 0.34 -1.75
CA MET A 12 -1.59 1.29 -0.95
C MET A 12 -0.64 2.07 -1.87
N SER A 13 -0.93 3.34 -2.09
CA SER A 13 -0.11 4.23 -2.91
C SER A 13 1.04 4.88 -2.13
N GLY A 14 1.08 4.72 -0.81
CA GLY A 14 1.97 5.47 0.08
C GLY A 14 1.40 6.83 0.51
N GLY A 15 0.25 7.23 -0.05
CA GLY A 15 -0.49 8.42 0.35
C GLY A 15 -1.28 8.25 1.64
N VAL A 16 -1.69 9.38 2.22
CA VAL A 16 -2.44 9.44 3.48
C VAL A 16 -3.79 8.73 3.40
N ASP A 17 -4.52 8.85 2.29
CA ASP A 17 -5.86 8.28 2.16
C ASP A 17 -5.84 6.76 2.27
N SER A 18 -4.95 6.10 1.51
CA SER A 18 -4.78 4.64 1.57
C SER A 18 -4.26 4.18 2.93
N SER A 19 -3.47 5.01 3.61
CA SER A 19 -2.94 4.72 4.94
C SER A 19 -4.03 4.73 6.01
N VAL A 20 -4.89 5.76 5.99
CA VAL A 20 -6.02 5.88 6.91
C VAL A 20 -7.06 4.80 6.62
N ALA A 21 -7.32 4.47 5.36
CA ALA A 21 -8.19 3.35 5.00
C ALA A 21 -7.70 2.03 5.60
N GLY A 22 -6.39 1.74 5.51
CA GLY A 22 -5.79 0.55 6.12
C GLY A 22 -5.94 0.52 7.64
N TYR A 23 -5.73 1.66 8.31
CA TYR A 23 -5.93 1.80 9.74
C TYR A 23 -7.38 1.50 10.14
N LEU A 24 -8.36 2.11 9.47
CA LEU A 24 -9.78 1.94 9.78
C LEU A 24 -10.25 0.50 9.58
N LEU A 25 -9.86 -0.14 8.47
CA LEU A 25 -10.19 -1.55 8.21
C LEU A 25 -9.62 -2.48 9.29
N ARG A 26 -8.39 -2.22 9.71
CA ARG A 26 -7.74 -2.99 10.79
C ARG A 26 -8.44 -2.79 12.13
N GLU A 27 -8.76 -1.55 12.49
CA GLU A 27 -9.52 -1.23 13.71
C GLU A 27 -10.92 -1.86 13.72
N GLU A 28 -11.55 -1.97 12.54
CA GLU A 28 -12.85 -2.64 12.36
C GLU A 28 -12.79 -4.17 12.38
N GLY A 29 -11.60 -4.76 12.51
CA GLY A 29 -11.39 -6.20 12.62
C GLY A 29 -11.41 -6.97 11.29
N TYR A 30 -11.13 -6.30 10.16
CA TYR A 30 -10.91 -6.97 8.88
C TYR A 30 -9.51 -7.59 8.82
N ASP A 31 -9.40 -8.70 8.08
CA ASP A 31 -8.11 -9.27 7.68
C ASP A 31 -7.61 -8.52 6.43
N VAL A 32 -6.71 -7.54 6.63
CA VAL A 32 -6.25 -6.64 5.59
C VAL A 32 -4.93 -7.12 5.01
N VAL A 33 -4.81 -7.09 3.68
CA VAL A 33 -3.55 -7.27 2.95
C VAL A 33 -3.33 -6.03 2.07
N GLY A 34 -2.22 -5.35 2.25
CA GLY A 34 -1.82 -4.19 1.45
C GLY A 34 -1.12 -4.61 0.16
N VAL A 35 -1.39 -3.91 -0.94
CA VAL A 35 -0.70 -4.08 -2.22
C VAL A 35 -0.33 -2.73 -2.83
N THR A 36 0.91 -2.56 -3.27
CA THR A 36 1.32 -1.43 -4.12
C THR A 36 1.55 -1.93 -5.54
N MET A 37 0.87 -1.32 -6.50
CA MET A 37 1.07 -1.61 -7.92
C MET A 37 2.06 -0.61 -8.52
N LYS A 38 3.13 -1.12 -9.14
CA LYS A 38 4.04 -0.31 -9.96
C LYS A 38 3.48 -0.26 -11.38
N VAL A 39 2.88 0.86 -11.74
CA VAL A 39 2.25 1.10 -13.06
C VAL A 39 2.96 2.20 -13.85
N TRP A 40 4.10 2.68 -13.35
CA TRP A 40 4.85 3.77 -13.98
C TRP A 40 5.84 3.25 -15.03
N PRO A 41 5.91 3.91 -16.20
CA PRO A 41 6.98 3.68 -17.18
C PRO A 41 8.37 3.84 -16.57
N GLN A 42 9.35 3.05 -17.00
CA GLN A 42 10.74 3.15 -16.50
C GLN A 42 11.37 4.55 -16.71
N ASP A 43 10.89 5.26 -17.71
CA ASP A 43 11.24 6.63 -18.10
C ASP A 43 10.69 7.72 -17.15
N CYS A 44 9.78 7.37 -16.24
CA CYS A 44 9.35 8.26 -15.15
C CYS A 44 10.36 8.34 -13.99
N ILE A 45 11.38 7.49 -13.96
CA ILE A 45 12.44 7.50 -12.93
C ILE A 45 13.22 8.84 -12.93
N SER A 46 13.31 9.52 -14.09
CA SER A 46 13.91 10.85 -14.20
C SER A 46 13.07 11.99 -13.62
N ARG A 47 11.80 11.76 -13.28
CA ARG A 47 10.93 12.71 -12.56
C ARG A 47 10.85 12.34 -11.08
N ALA A 48 12.01 12.14 -10.46
CA ALA A 48 12.17 11.80 -9.05
C ALA A 48 11.54 12.81 -8.05
N GLU A 49 10.96 13.92 -8.55
CA GLU A 49 10.27 14.93 -7.75
C GLU A 49 8.77 14.64 -7.58
N ASP A 50 8.17 13.80 -8.42
CA ASP A 50 6.77 13.40 -8.29
C ASP A 50 6.65 12.28 -7.25
N LYS A 51 6.56 12.67 -5.97
CA LYS A 51 6.35 11.80 -4.79
C LYS A 51 5.23 10.77 -4.94
N CYS A 52 4.34 10.96 -5.91
CA CYS A 52 3.21 10.09 -6.21
C CYS A 52 3.60 8.80 -6.97
N CYS A 53 4.72 8.79 -7.71
CA CYS A 53 4.95 7.78 -8.76
C CYS A 53 6.36 7.14 -8.76
N GLY A 54 7.00 7.00 -7.60
CA GLY A 54 8.39 6.53 -7.52
C GLY A 54 8.69 5.52 -6.41
N PRO A 55 9.96 5.07 -6.29
CA PRO A 55 10.40 4.15 -5.24
C PRO A 55 10.07 4.61 -3.82
N GLN A 56 9.99 5.92 -3.60
CA GLN A 56 9.61 6.51 -2.32
C GLN A 56 8.16 6.18 -1.93
N ALA A 57 7.21 6.24 -2.87
CA ALA A 57 5.81 5.89 -2.63
C ALA A 57 5.66 4.43 -2.16
N VAL A 58 6.45 3.52 -2.75
CA VAL A 58 6.50 2.10 -2.34
C VAL A 58 7.09 1.95 -0.93
N ALA A 59 8.14 2.73 -0.61
CA ALA A 59 8.74 2.73 0.72
C ALA A 59 7.77 3.27 1.78
N ASP A 60 7.06 4.35 1.47
CA ASP A 60 6.05 4.95 2.36
C ASP A 60 4.89 3.97 2.61
N ALA A 61 4.37 3.33 1.56
CA ALA A 61 3.36 2.29 1.67
C ALA A 61 3.81 1.12 2.56
N ARG A 62 5.04 0.64 2.36
CA ARG A 62 5.64 -0.43 3.18
C ARG A 62 5.74 -0.02 4.65
N ASN A 63 6.24 1.17 4.93
CA ASN A 63 6.45 1.66 6.29
C ASN A 63 5.13 1.79 7.06
N VAL A 64 4.09 2.30 6.41
CA VAL A 64 2.74 2.38 6.97
C VAL A 64 2.16 0.98 7.21
N ALA A 65 2.23 0.09 6.22
CA ALA A 65 1.70 -1.26 6.40
C ALA A 65 2.40 -2.00 7.55
N HIS A 66 3.72 -1.85 7.67
CA HIS A 66 4.50 -2.40 8.77
C HIS A 66 4.08 -1.83 10.12
N SER A 67 3.86 -0.52 10.24
CA SER A 67 3.42 0.10 11.51
C SER A 67 2.00 -0.32 11.91
N LEU A 68 1.14 -0.63 10.94
CA LEU A 68 -0.22 -1.13 11.16
C LEU A 68 -0.29 -2.65 11.42
N GLY A 69 0.81 -3.38 11.19
CA GLY A 69 0.85 -4.85 11.28
C GLY A 69 0.14 -5.54 10.11
N ILE A 70 0.07 -4.89 8.95
CA ILE A 70 -0.61 -5.36 7.73
C ILE A 70 0.44 -5.99 6.79
N PRO A 71 0.24 -7.24 6.31
CA PRO A 71 1.08 -7.80 5.25
C PRO A 71 1.03 -6.94 3.99
N HIS A 72 2.18 -6.64 3.40
CA HIS A 72 2.30 -5.76 2.23
C HIS A 72 3.07 -6.42 1.10
N TYR A 73 2.51 -6.34 -0.11
CA TYR A 73 3.11 -6.86 -1.34
C TYR A 73 3.29 -5.75 -2.36
N VAL A 74 4.27 -5.92 -3.24
CA VAL A 74 4.49 -5.04 -4.38
C VAL A 74 4.32 -5.87 -5.63
N VAL A 75 3.42 -5.43 -6.52
CA VAL A 75 3.18 -6.05 -7.82
C VAL A 75 3.79 -5.16 -8.88
N ASP A 76 4.65 -5.75 -9.70
CA ASP A 76 5.21 -5.11 -10.88
C ASP A 76 4.33 -5.50 -12.08
N GLU A 77 3.72 -4.52 -12.73
CA GLU A 77 2.87 -4.72 -13.94
C GLU A 77 3.59 -4.23 -15.21
N ALA A 78 4.88 -3.86 -15.10
CA ALA A 78 5.71 -3.41 -16.21
C ALA A 78 6.44 -4.55 -16.95
N ASP A 79 6.22 -5.80 -16.55
CA ASP A 79 6.70 -7.02 -17.23
C ASP A 79 5.68 -7.57 -18.25
#